data_AF-A0A958U845-F1
#
_entry.id   AF-A0A958U845-F1
#
_cell.length_a   1.000
_cell.length_b   1.000
_cell.length_c   1.000
_cell.angle_alpha   90.00
_cell.angle_beta   90.00
_cell.angle_gamma   90.00
#
_symmetry.space_group_name_H-M   'P 1'
#
loop_
_entity.id
_entity.type
_entity.pdbx_description
1 polymer ?
#
loop_
_entity_poly.entity_id
_entity_poly.type
_entity_poly.pdbx_seq_one_letter_code
_entity_poly.pdbx_strand_id
1 'polypeptide(L)'
;HNGGETWEKRTDTDGLPKGDLGRIGIAIARNKPNVVYALIEAKKNALYKSEDGGFKWNKVNDKDDIGNRPFYYSEIYVDPQNENRVYSVFTYVNVSEDGGKNFSQLMPAYGVDNGVHPDHHAWWIHPANGNFMMDGNDGGLNITKDGGKTWRFIGNLPVAQFYHIAVDNEFPYNVYGGMQDNGSWRGPAYVWKDQGIRNSYWQEISFGDGFDVVPDKDDSQYGWSMSQQGYVSRYDWKTGNNYTVRPTHPDPKVELRFNWNSAINIDPFDNSTIYFGSQFVHKSTDKGLTWEIISPDITTNDPEKQKQHESGGLTMDATGAENYTTVLVIEPSPLEKNMLWAGTDDGKVQYTTNGGQSWTDVSKNIKGLPQGSWIVQIKASNKMKGEALLVANDYRRFNYTPYAFRTKDYGKTWERLVDENDVNSYALSIVEDPIEKNLLFLGTDDGLYVSIDAGTSWQKWTQGFPTVPVKDLAIHPREHDLVIGTFGRAAWVLDDIRPLREIAKNTSVLNEDIKLFNPPTAYQAAYQQPTGSRFGADALYNGENREYGANFKYYFQKKETSKEEKTEENSEEKEVEKPKGPNKDSLYLKLYDGERVIRSLKRKIPDSSGIYYWRWFMDEAGV
;
A
#
# COMPACT_ATOMS: atom_id res chain seq x y z
N HIS A 1 3.25 42.19 -12.63
CA HIS A 1 3.59 43.29 -13.56
C HIS A 1 5.09 43.61 -13.58
N ASN A 2 5.90 43.03 -12.68
CA ASN A 2 7.34 43.28 -12.51
C ASN A 2 8.13 41.98 -12.22
N GLY A 3 7.77 40.87 -12.85
CA GLY A 3 8.49 39.60 -12.66
C GLY A 3 8.39 38.97 -11.25
N GLY A 4 7.49 39.45 -10.39
CA GLY A 4 7.25 38.90 -9.05
C GLY A 4 7.88 39.69 -7.90
N GLU A 5 8.50 40.84 -8.18
CA GLU A 5 9.02 41.74 -7.14
C GLU A 5 7.92 42.27 -6.21
N THR A 6 6.74 42.56 -6.75
CA THR A 6 5.56 42.94 -5.96
C THR A 6 4.29 42.26 -6.48
N TRP A 7 3.36 42.06 -5.55
CA TRP A 7 2.06 41.46 -5.81
C TRP A 7 0.95 42.42 -5.39
N GLU A 8 -0.05 42.56 -6.24
CA GLU A 8 -1.26 43.34 -5.96
C GLU A 8 -2.45 42.38 -5.94
N LYS A 9 -3.19 42.37 -4.84
CA LYS A 9 -4.36 41.52 -4.68
C LYS A 9 -5.49 42.06 -5.55
N ARG A 10 -6.02 41.22 -6.46
CA ARG A 10 -7.26 41.49 -7.20
C ARG A 10 -8.46 41.18 -6.32
N THR A 11 -9.50 41.99 -6.42
CA THR A 11 -10.69 41.92 -5.55
C THR A 11 -11.99 42.00 -6.34
N ASP A 12 -13.12 42.12 -5.64
CA ASP A 12 -14.44 42.31 -6.26
C ASP A 12 -14.56 43.60 -7.06
N THR A 13 -13.77 44.64 -6.75
CA THR A 13 -13.70 45.86 -7.56
C THR A 13 -13.02 45.64 -8.92
N ASP A 14 -12.34 44.50 -9.07
CA ASP A 14 -11.76 44.03 -10.33
C ASP A 14 -12.63 42.99 -11.05
N GLY A 15 -13.79 42.63 -10.47
CA GLY A 15 -14.76 41.71 -11.06
C GLY A 15 -14.72 40.27 -10.53
N LEU A 16 -13.91 40.00 -9.51
CA LEU A 16 -13.84 38.72 -8.79
C LEU A 16 -14.98 38.57 -7.75
N PRO A 17 -15.21 37.38 -7.18
CA PRO A 17 -16.25 37.21 -6.17
C PRO A 17 -15.90 37.91 -4.84
N LYS A 18 -16.95 38.33 -4.11
CA LYS A 18 -16.84 38.90 -2.76
C LYS A 18 -16.73 37.80 -1.70
N GLY A 19 -16.11 38.13 -0.58
CA GLY A 19 -16.04 37.27 0.62
C GLY A 19 -14.82 36.37 0.63
N ASP A 20 -14.91 35.31 1.42
CA ASP A 20 -13.86 34.31 1.54
C ASP A 20 -13.81 33.44 0.28
N LEU A 21 -12.60 33.20 -0.20
CA LEU A 21 -12.30 32.42 -1.40
C LEU A 21 -11.50 31.18 -1.01
N GLY A 22 -11.82 30.05 -1.63
CA GLY A 22 -11.15 28.78 -1.41
C GLY A 22 -10.08 28.51 -2.47
N ARG A 23 -9.99 27.26 -2.95
CA ARG A 23 -9.00 26.91 -3.99
C ARG A 23 -9.31 27.68 -5.29
N ILE A 24 -8.24 28.13 -5.96
CA ILE A 24 -8.32 28.87 -7.23
C ILE A 24 -7.46 28.16 -8.28
N GLY A 25 -8.11 27.63 -9.30
CA GLY A 25 -7.46 27.21 -10.54
C GLY A 25 -7.20 28.40 -11.44
N ILE A 26 -5.99 28.52 -11.98
CA ILE A 26 -5.63 29.61 -12.91
C ILE A 26 -5.00 29.05 -14.18
N ALA A 27 -5.44 29.53 -15.34
CA ALA A 27 -4.87 29.15 -16.63
C ALA A 27 -4.66 30.36 -17.54
N ILE A 28 -3.50 30.42 -18.18
CA ILE A 28 -3.13 31.46 -19.13
C ILE A 28 -3.14 30.86 -20.53
N ALA A 29 -3.83 31.50 -21.47
CA ALA A 29 -3.83 31.08 -22.86
C ALA A 29 -2.46 31.35 -23.50
N ARG A 30 -1.69 30.31 -23.82
CA ARG A 30 -0.31 30.47 -24.34
C ARG A 30 -0.25 31.20 -25.68
N ASN A 31 -1.23 30.97 -26.55
CA ASN A 31 -1.35 31.65 -27.84
C ASN A 31 -1.80 33.12 -27.73
N LYS A 32 -2.41 33.51 -26.59
CA LYS A 32 -2.94 34.85 -26.36
C LYS A 32 -2.84 35.23 -24.87
N PRO A 33 -1.64 35.57 -24.36
CA PRO A 33 -1.38 35.66 -22.91
C PRO A 33 -2.20 36.69 -22.12
N ASN A 34 -2.87 37.63 -22.79
CA ASN A 34 -3.81 38.55 -22.13
C ASN A 34 -5.11 37.83 -21.71
N VAL A 35 -5.42 36.67 -22.28
CA VAL A 35 -6.55 35.84 -21.89
C VAL A 35 -6.14 34.93 -20.73
N VAL A 36 -6.79 35.14 -19.58
CA VAL A 36 -6.57 34.37 -18.36
C VAL A 36 -7.90 33.88 -17.83
N TYR A 37 -7.94 32.64 -17.37
CA TYR A 37 -9.09 32.02 -16.73
C TYR A 37 -8.81 31.76 -15.26
N ALA A 38 -9.82 31.93 -14.41
CA ALA A 38 -9.76 31.61 -12.99
C ALA A 38 -11.03 30.86 -12.57
N LEU A 39 -10.88 29.59 -12.16
CA LEU A 39 -11.93 28.80 -11.52
C LEU A 39 -11.83 29.02 -10.02
N ILE A 40 -12.83 29.65 -9.42
CA ILE A 40 -12.74 30.16 -8.04
C ILE A 40 -13.79 29.49 -7.17
N GLU A 41 -13.33 28.83 -6.10
CA GLU A 41 -14.19 28.45 -4.99
C GLU A 41 -14.64 29.68 -4.21
N ALA A 42 -15.95 29.82 -4.04
CA ALA A 42 -16.58 30.87 -3.25
C ALA A 42 -17.94 30.37 -2.78
N LYS A 43 -18.72 31.24 -2.11
CA LYS A 43 -20.12 30.94 -1.76
C LYS A 43 -20.94 30.41 -2.95
N LYS A 44 -20.63 30.89 -4.16
CA LYS A 44 -21.03 30.27 -5.42
C LYS A 44 -19.80 30.15 -6.31
N ASN A 45 -19.37 28.91 -6.56
CA ASN A 45 -18.25 28.62 -7.45
C ASN A 45 -18.52 29.18 -8.84
N ALA A 46 -17.49 29.76 -9.46
CA ALA A 46 -17.61 30.31 -10.79
C ALA A 46 -16.28 30.36 -11.53
N LEU A 47 -16.37 30.29 -12.85
CA LEU A 47 -15.29 30.54 -13.78
C LEU A 47 -15.31 32.00 -14.22
N TYR A 48 -14.15 32.65 -14.12
CA TYR A 48 -13.91 34.02 -14.52
C TYR A 48 -12.92 34.07 -15.68
N LYS A 49 -13.08 35.05 -16.55
CA LYS A 49 -12.18 35.34 -17.67
C LYS A 49 -11.69 36.79 -17.57
N SER A 50 -10.39 36.97 -17.76
CA SER A 50 -9.75 38.25 -18.01
C SER A 50 -9.24 38.30 -19.45
N GLU A 51 -9.29 39.46 -20.08
CA GLU A 51 -8.77 39.71 -21.44
C GLU A 51 -7.66 40.79 -21.46
N ASP A 52 -7.23 41.25 -20.28
CA ASP A 52 -6.19 42.26 -20.09
C ASP A 52 -4.98 41.74 -19.29
N GLY A 53 -4.84 40.42 -19.13
CA GLY A 53 -3.72 39.80 -18.41
C GLY A 53 -3.95 39.66 -16.90
N GLY A 54 -5.20 39.68 -16.45
CA GLY A 54 -5.60 39.44 -15.05
C GLY A 54 -5.88 40.70 -14.23
N PHE A 55 -6.04 41.87 -14.86
CA PHE A 55 -6.36 43.11 -14.15
C PHE A 55 -7.88 43.30 -13.99
N LYS A 56 -8.67 43.00 -15.01
CA LYS A 56 -10.14 42.99 -14.94
C LYS A 56 -10.70 41.63 -15.31
N TRP A 57 -11.73 41.23 -14.57
CA TRP A 57 -12.33 39.91 -14.62
C TRP A 57 -13.83 40.01 -14.88
N ASN A 58 -14.34 39.07 -15.65
CA ASN A 58 -15.77 38.89 -15.89
C ASN A 58 -16.14 37.45 -15.57
N LYS A 59 -17.22 37.24 -14.83
CA LYS A 59 -17.79 35.91 -14.62
C LYS A 59 -18.33 35.38 -15.95
N VAL A 60 -17.87 34.21 -16.39
CA VAL A 60 -18.30 33.59 -17.65
C VAL A 60 -19.17 32.35 -17.46
N ASN A 61 -19.05 31.65 -16.33
CA ASN A 61 -19.87 30.48 -16.02
C ASN A 61 -19.95 30.22 -14.50
N ASP A 62 -21.09 29.75 -14.02
CA ASP A 62 -21.35 29.34 -12.63
C ASP A 62 -22.33 28.14 -12.53
N LYS A 63 -22.39 27.33 -13.59
CA LYS A 63 -23.11 26.05 -13.66
C LYS A 63 -22.23 24.92 -13.13
N ASP A 64 -22.85 23.77 -12.83
CA ASP A 64 -22.16 22.58 -12.32
C ASP A 64 -21.20 21.93 -13.34
N ASP A 65 -21.26 22.35 -14.61
CA ASP A 65 -20.40 21.86 -15.69
C ASP A 65 -18.94 22.34 -15.56
N ILE A 66 -18.64 23.24 -14.62
CA ILE A 66 -17.28 23.73 -14.32
C ILE A 66 -16.52 22.86 -13.31
N GLY A 67 -17.15 21.85 -12.70
CA GLY A 67 -16.51 20.92 -11.76
C GLY A 67 -17.11 20.93 -10.36
N ASN A 68 -16.64 20.02 -9.52
CA ASN A 68 -17.10 19.79 -8.14
C ASN A 68 -15.92 19.77 -7.15
N ARG A 69 -16.24 19.67 -5.85
CA ARG A 69 -15.29 19.51 -4.73
C ARG A 69 -14.01 20.37 -4.84
N PRO A 70 -14.13 21.72 -4.84
CA PRO A 70 -13.01 22.63 -5.13
C PRO A 70 -11.76 22.45 -4.27
N PHE A 71 -11.92 22.10 -2.99
CA PHE A 71 -10.80 21.77 -2.11
C PHE A 71 -9.90 20.68 -2.73
N TYR A 72 -10.52 19.65 -3.31
CA TYR A 72 -9.87 18.48 -3.88
C TYR A 72 -9.52 18.67 -5.37
N TYR A 73 -10.45 19.24 -6.15
CA TYR A 73 -10.30 19.52 -7.59
C TYR A 73 -10.51 21.00 -7.91
N SER A 74 -9.53 21.67 -8.48
CA SER A 74 -9.74 23.03 -9.01
C SER A 74 -8.73 23.34 -10.09
N GLU A 75 -8.53 22.40 -11.01
CA GLU A 75 -7.59 22.58 -12.11
C GLU A 75 -8.31 22.97 -13.39
N ILE A 76 -7.70 23.89 -14.11
CA ILE A 76 -8.21 24.41 -15.38
C ILE A 76 -7.04 24.59 -16.34
N TYR A 77 -7.25 24.27 -17.62
CA TYR A 77 -6.22 24.34 -18.66
C TYR A 77 -6.79 24.97 -19.92
N VAL A 78 -5.93 25.63 -20.70
CA VAL A 78 -6.29 26.21 -22.00
C VAL A 78 -5.49 25.51 -23.09
N ASP A 79 -6.15 25.18 -24.20
CA ASP A 79 -5.46 24.64 -25.38
C ASP A 79 -4.35 25.61 -25.84
N PRO A 80 -3.10 25.14 -26.02
CA PRO A 80 -2.00 25.99 -26.46
C PRO A 80 -2.21 26.69 -27.82
N GLN A 81 -3.16 26.23 -28.63
CA GLN A 81 -3.44 26.73 -29.98
C GLN A 81 -4.81 27.42 -30.12
N ASN A 82 -5.69 27.36 -29.10
CA ASN A 82 -7.02 27.98 -29.12
C ASN A 82 -7.38 28.53 -27.73
N GLU A 83 -7.42 29.86 -27.57
CA GLU A 83 -7.69 30.48 -26.28
C GLU A 83 -9.11 30.26 -25.76
N ASN A 84 -10.04 29.86 -26.64
CA ASN A 84 -11.43 29.59 -26.27
C ASN A 84 -11.67 28.12 -25.89
N ARG A 85 -10.70 27.24 -26.14
CA ARG A 85 -10.78 25.85 -25.71
C ARG A 85 -10.22 25.69 -24.31
N VAL A 86 -11.09 25.39 -23.37
CA VAL A 86 -10.78 25.36 -21.94
C VAL A 86 -11.20 24.01 -21.37
N TYR A 87 -10.33 23.40 -20.56
CA TYR A 87 -10.56 22.13 -19.91
C TYR A 87 -10.71 22.36 -18.41
N SER A 88 -11.80 21.89 -17.81
CA SER A 88 -11.95 21.79 -16.36
C SER A 88 -11.68 20.35 -15.94
N VAL A 89 -10.78 20.18 -14.96
CA VAL A 89 -10.25 18.88 -14.53
C VAL A 89 -10.63 18.65 -13.07
N PHE A 90 -11.47 17.64 -12.83
CA PHE A 90 -12.02 17.26 -11.54
C PHE A 90 -12.31 15.74 -11.50
N THR A 91 -13.38 15.27 -10.84
CA THR A 91 -13.89 13.90 -10.97
C THR A 91 -13.99 13.45 -12.44
N TYR A 92 -14.34 14.36 -13.36
CA TYR A 92 -14.27 14.16 -14.81
C TYR A 92 -13.41 15.23 -15.48
N VAL A 93 -13.17 15.07 -16.78
CA VAL A 93 -12.65 16.16 -17.62
C VAL A 93 -13.74 16.69 -18.53
N ASN A 94 -14.04 17.97 -18.37
CA ASN A 94 -14.97 18.71 -19.20
C ASN A 94 -14.22 19.68 -20.12
N VAL A 95 -14.69 19.85 -21.35
CA VAL A 95 -14.13 20.78 -22.34
C VAL A 95 -15.16 21.80 -22.77
N SER A 96 -14.73 23.06 -22.88
CA SER A 96 -15.46 24.17 -23.47
C SER A 96 -14.78 24.57 -24.78
N GLU A 97 -15.56 25.03 -25.76
CA GLU A 97 -15.08 25.58 -27.05
C GLU A 97 -15.46 27.06 -27.23
N ASP A 98 -16.15 27.65 -26.25
CA ASP A 98 -16.73 29.01 -26.31
C ASP A 98 -16.16 29.95 -25.24
N GLY A 99 -14.94 29.64 -24.78
CA GLY A 99 -14.21 30.42 -23.79
C GLY A 99 -14.79 30.25 -22.38
N GLY A 100 -15.22 29.04 -22.04
CA GLY A 100 -15.65 28.65 -20.70
C GLY A 100 -17.12 28.90 -20.38
N LYS A 101 -17.96 29.31 -21.35
CA LYS A 101 -19.38 29.60 -21.09
C LYS A 101 -20.21 28.33 -20.98
N ASN A 102 -19.89 27.33 -21.80
CA ASN A 102 -20.50 26.00 -21.75
C ASN A 102 -19.45 24.92 -21.83
N PHE A 103 -19.65 23.86 -21.05
CA PHE A 103 -18.80 22.69 -21.05
C PHE A 103 -19.58 21.45 -21.47
N SER A 104 -18.89 20.55 -22.14
CA SER A 104 -19.32 19.18 -22.40
C SER A 104 -18.30 18.21 -21.83
N GLN A 105 -18.76 17.05 -21.37
CA GLN A 105 -17.88 16.02 -20.84
C GLN A 105 -17.03 15.41 -21.94
N LEU A 106 -15.71 15.57 -21.83
CA LEU A 106 -14.72 15.01 -22.74
C LEU A 106 -14.38 13.57 -22.35
N MET A 107 -14.22 13.36 -21.04
CA MET A 107 -13.73 12.12 -20.47
C MET A 107 -14.77 11.55 -19.49
N PRO A 108 -15.70 10.71 -19.99
CA PRO A 108 -16.56 9.92 -19.14
C PRO A 108 -15.84 8.71 -18.55
N ALA A 109 -16.39 8.13 -17.49
CA ALA A 109 -15.80 6.96 -16.82
C ALA A 109 -16.56 5.66 -17.10
N TYR A 110 -17.87 5.65 -16.84
CA TYR A 110 -18.65 4.41 -16.77
C TYR A 110 -19.64 4.27 -17.92
N GLY A 111 -19.85 3.03 -18.39
CA GLY A 111 -20.90 2.68 -19.35
C GLY A 111 -20.69 3.20 -20.77
N VAL A 112 -19.44 3.50 -21.14
CA VAL A 112 -19.05 4.15 -22.40
C VAL A 112 -17.77 3.54 -22.97
N ASP A 113 -17.62 3.60 -24.30
CA ASP A 113 -16.51 2.95 -25.01
C ASP A 113 -15.18 3.71 -24.91
N ASN A 114 -15.23 5.02 -24.63
CA ASN A 114 -14.05 5.88 -24.45
C ASN A 114 -13.76 6.19 -22.97
N GLY A 115 -14.26 5.34 -22.08
CA GLY A 115 -14.19 5.53 -20.63
C GLY A 115 -12.76 5.59 -20.10
N VAL A 116 -12.50 6.51 -19.18
CA VAL A 116 -11.25 6.59 -18.41
C VAL A 116 -11.61 6.66 -16.93
N HIS A 117 -10.79 6.02 -16.09
CA HIS A 117 -10.97 6.07 -14.64
C HIS A 117 -11.12 7.53 -14.15
N PRO A 118 -12.09 7.82 -13.27
CA PRO A 118 -12.36 9.17 -12.80
C PRO A 118 -11.27 9.69 -11.85
N ASP A 119 -11.50 10.89 -11.32
CA ASP A 119 -10.66 11.57 -10.32
C ASP A 119 -9.31 12.00 -10.89
N HIS A 120 -9.39 13.03 -11.74
CA HIS A 120 -8.27 13.53 -12.53
C HIS A 120 -7.49 14.60 -11.77
N HIS A 121 -6.18 14.42 -11.71
CA HIS A 121 -5.26 15.23 -10.91
C HIS A 121 -4.12 15.87 -11.71
N ALA A 122 -3.88 15.38 -12.93
CA ALA A 122 -2.83 15.91 -13.78
C ALA A 122 -3.27 15.94 -15.24
N TRP A 123 -3.05 17.06 -15.90
CA TRP A 123 -3.40 17.23 -17.31
C TRP A 123 -2.27 17.91 -18.07
N TRP A 124 -1.93 17.35 -19.23
CA TRP A 124 -0.92 17.94 -20.11
C TRP A 124 -1.40 17.93 -21.56
N ILE A 125 -1.17 19.04 -22.25
CA ILE A 125 -1.51 19.24 -23.66
C ILE A 125 -0.23 19.58 -24.41
N HIS A 126 0.01 18.90 -25.54
CA HIS A 126 1.21 19.15 -26.34
C HIS A 126 1.21 20.60 -26.90
N PRO A 127 2.28 21.39 -26.71
CA PRO A 127 2.29 22.84 -27.02
C PRO A 127 1.98 23.22 -28.47
N ALA A 128 2.26 22.32 -29.42
CA ALA A 128 2.03 22.54 -30.85
C ALA A 128 1.01 21.56 -31.46
N ASN A 129 0.32 20.77 -30.64
CA ASN A 129 -0.67 19.79 -31.12
C ASN A 129 -1.71 19.49 -30.02
N GLY A 130 -2.79 20.27 -29.97
CA GLY A 130 -3.87 20.10 -28.97
C GLY A 130 -4.53 18.72 -28.95
N ASN A 131 -4.36 17.90 -29.99
CA ASN A 131 -4.89 16.54 -30.02
C ASN A 131 -4.07 15.53 -29.20
N PHE A 132 -2.80 15.85 -28.89
CA PHE A 132 -1.95 15.01 -28.07
C PHE A 132 -2.00 15.48 -26.62
N MET A 133 -2.64 14.68 -25.77
CA MET A 133 -2.80 14.97 -24.34
C MET A 133 -2.40 13.76 -23.50
N MET A 134 -2.00 14.03 -22.26
CA MET A 134 -1.75 13.03 -21.23
C MET A 134 -2.55 13.41 -19.99
N ASP A 135 -3.12 12.40 -19.35
CA ASP A 135 -3.97 12.51 -18.17
C ASP A 135 -3.48 11.58 -17.06
N GLY A 136 -3.34 12.12 -15.85
CA GLY A 136 -3.06 11.36 -14.64
C GLY A 136 -4.27 11.44 -13.70
N ASN A 137 -4.78 10.28 -13.33
CA ASN A 137 -5.92 10.12 -12.43
C ASN A 137 -5.64 8.98 -11.43
N ASP A 138 -6.58 8.72 -10.52
CA ASP A 138 -6.42 7.71 -9.47
C ASP A 138 -6.24 6.28 -10.02
N GLY A 139 -6.70 6.00 -11.24
CA GLY A 139 -6.48 4.74 -11.95
C GLY A 139 -5.13 4.67 -12.70
N GLY A 140 -4.41 5.78 -12.86
CA GLY A 140 -3.08 5.83 -13.47
C GLY A 140 -2.95 6.83 -14.63
N LEU A 141 -2.22 6.44 -15.68
CA LEU A 141 -1.84 7.32 -16.79
C LEU A 141 -2.57 6.95 -18.09
N ASN A 142 -3.14 7.95 -18.75
CA ASN A 142 -3.86 7.81 -20.01
C ASN A 142 -3.30 8.77 -21.07
N ILE A 143 -3.25 8.31 -22.33
CA ILE A 143 -2.74 9.10 -23.47
C ILE A 143 -3.76 9.13 -24.59
N THR A 144 -4.02 10.31 -25.14
CA THR A 144 -4.78 10.49 -26.39
C THR A 144 -3.93 11.16 -27.46
N LYS A 145 -4.23 10.90 -28.73
CA LYS A 145 -3.62 11.56 -29.90
C LYS A 145 -4.65 12.13 -30.88
N ASP A 146 -5.92 12.11 -30.52
CA ASP A 146 -7.05 12.51 -31.37
C ASP A 146 -8.00 13.51 -30.69
N GLY A 147 -7.50 14.22 -29.67
CA GLY A 147 -8.26 15.23 -28.95
C GLY A 147 -9.23 14.65 -27.92
N GLY A 148 -8.96 13.44 -27.42
CA GLY A 148 -9.76 12.78 -26.39
C GLY A 148 -10.92 11.93 -26.90
N LYS A 149 -10.96 11.64 -28.21
CA LYS A 149 -11.94 10.70 -28.77
C LYS A 149 -11.61 9.27 -28.36
N THR A 150 -10.33 8.92 -28.32
CA THR A 150 -9.84 7.65 -27.80
C THR A 150 -8.69 7.87 -26.81
N TRP A 151 -8.59 6.96 -25.84
CA TRP A 151 -7.59 6.98 -24.79
C TRP A 151 -6.88 5.63 -24.69
N ARG A 152 -5.57 5.68 -24.50
CA ARG A 152 -4.73 4.51 -24.22
C ARG A 152 -4.27 4.56 -22.77
N PHE A 153 -4.71 3.60 -21.99
CA PHE A 153 -4.19 3.36 -20.65
C PHE A 153 -2.76 2.79 -20.69
N ILE A 154 -1.90 3.27 -19.79
CA ILE A 154 -0.51 2.83 -19.66
C ILE A 154 -0.42 1.80 -18.52
N GLY A 155 -0.79 0.56 -18.85
CA GLY A 155 -0.92 -0.54 -17.89
C GLY A 155 0.38 -1.22 -17.44
N ASN A 156 1.55 -0.68 -17.80
CA ASN A 156 2.85 -1.23 -17.41
C ASN A 156 3.55 -0.43 -16.31
N LEU A 157 2.82 0.43 -15.60
CA LEU A 157 3.31 1.19 -14.45
C LEU A 157 2.83 0.52 -13.14
N PRO A 158 3.75 0.02 -12.28
CA PRO A 158 3.37 -0.59 -11.00
C PRO A 158 3.12 0.50 -9.95
N VAL A 159 1.99 1.20 -10.07
CA VAL A 159 1.63 2.35 -9.22
C VAL A 159 0.45 2.07 -8.28
N ALA A 160 0.03 0.81 -8.16
CA ALA A 160 -1.05 0.42 -7.26
C ALA A 160 -0.77 0.83 -5.80
N GLN A 161 -1.82 1.26 -5.11
CA GLN A 161 -1.80 1.80 -3.75
C GLN A 161 -2.58 0.90 -2.80
N PHE A 162 -1.93 -0.11 -2.24
CA PHE A 162 -2.57 -1.04 -1.30
C PHE A 162 -2.72 -0.43 0.09
N TYR A 163 -3.93 -0.49 0.67
CA TYR A 163 -4.15 -0.16 2.08
C TYR A 163 -3.73 -1.29 3.01
N HIS A 164 -4.08 -2.53 2.66
CA HIS A 164 -3.85 -3.73 3.47
C HIS A 164 -3.49 -4.91 2.58
N ILE A 165 -2.80 -5.91 3.15
CA ILE A 165 -2.37 -7.12 2.44
C ILE A 165 -2.73 -8.37 3.24
N ALA A 166 -3.29 -9.35 2.53
CA ALA A 166 -3.50 -10.71 3.03
C ALA A 166 -2.95 -11.75 2.06
N VAL A 167 -2.85 -12.99 2.54
CA VAL A 167 -2.41 -14.14 1.74
C VAL A 167 -3.32 -15.34 2.01
N ASP A 168 -3.51 -16.19 1.01
CA ASP A 168 -4.15 -17.51 1.19
C ASP A 168 -3.11 -18.62 1.44
N ASN A 169 -3.56 -19.87 1.42
CA ASN A 169 -2.71 -21.06 1.46
C ASN A 169 -2.81 -21.90 0.17
N GLU A 170 -3.30 -21.35 -0.94
CA GLU A 170 -3.27 -22.03 -2.24
C GLU A 170 -1.82 -22.32 -2.67
N PHE A 171 -1.62 -23.16 -3.68
CA PHE A 171 -0.28 -23.51 -4.16
C PHE A 171 -0.20 -23.49 -5.70
N PRO A 172 0.48 -22.49 -6.32
CA PRO A 172 1.05 -21.27 -5.72
C PRO A 172 0.03 -20.44 -4.92
N TYR A 173 0.49 -19.70 -3.90
CA TYR A 173 -0.39 -18.88 -3.07
C TYR A 173 -0.71 -17.53 -3.73
N ASN A 174 -1.83 -16.93 -3.32
CA ASN A 174 -2.26 -15.62 -3.80
C ASN A 174 -2.10 -14.55 -2.72
N VAL A 175 -1.77 -13.34 -3.19
CA VAL A 175 -1.81 -12.09 -2.45
C VAL A 175 -3.14 -11.42 -2.70
N TYR A 176 -3.72 -10.87 -1.64
CA TYR A 176 -4.97 -10.13 -1.65
C TYR A 176 -4.73 -8.74 -1.08
N GLY A 177 -5.49 -7.77 -1.55
CA GLY A 177 -5.48 -6.45 -0.95
C GLY A 177 -6.42 -5.49 -1.65
N GLY A 178 -6.88 -4.51 -0.90
CA GLY A 178 -7.66 -3.40 -1.39
C GLY A 178 -6.81 -2.20 -1.76
N MET A 179 -7.17 -1.56 -2.87
CA MET A 179 -6.47 -0.40 -3.42
C MET A 179 -7.31 0.87 -3.29
N GLN A 180 -6.64 2.01 -3.11
CA GLN A 180 -7.29 3.31 -3.24
C GLN A 180 -7.92 3.46 -4.63
N ASP A 181 -9.19 3.84 -4.65
CA ASP A 181 -10.10 4.14 -5.77
C ASP A 181 -10.21 3.03 -6.83
N ASN A 182 -9.59 1.88 -6.58
CA ASN A 182 -9.38 0.85 -7.59
C ASN A 182 -9.70 -0.55 -7.07
N GLY A 183 -10.69 -0.70 -6.20
CA GLY A 183 -11.27 -1.99 -5.81
C GLY A 183 -10.40 -2.89 -4.94
N SER A 184 -10.93 -4.07 -4.66
CA SER A 184 -10.24 -5.18 -3.99
C SER A 184 -9.75 -6.19 -5.02
N TRP A 185 -8.54 -6.70 -4.84
CA TRP A 185 -7.91 -7.60 -5.80
C TRP A 185 -7.33 -8.85 -5.16
N ARG A 186 -7.21 -9.91 -5.99
CA ARG A 186 -6.37 -11.08 -5.72
C ARG A 186 -5.47 -11.39 -6.91
N GLY A 187 -4.27 -11.91 -6.64
CA GLY A 187 -3.39 -12.42 -7.69
C GLY A 187 -2.24 -13.25 -7.12
N PRO A 188 -1.55 -14.04 -7.96
CA PRO A 188 -0.52 -14.96 -7.48
C PRO A 188 0.73 -14.23 -7.01
N ALA A 189 1.33 -14.71 -5.91
CA ALA A 189 2.66 -14.27 -5.48
C ALA A 189 3.78 -14.79 -6.39
N TYR A 190 3.56 -15.97 -6.99
CA TYR A 190 4.42 -16.56 -8.01
C TYR A 190 3.59 -17.50 -8.90
N VAL A 191 4.11 -17.81 -10.09
CA VAL A 191 3.41 -18.63 -11.09
C VAL A 191 4.31 -19.69 -11.71
N TRP A 192 3.73 -20.80 -12.18
CA TRP A 192 4.39 -21.74 -13.09
C TRP A 192 4.00 -21.44 -14.53
N LYS A 193 4.28 -20.20 -14.94
CA LYS A 193 4.04 -19.69 -16.28
C LYS A 193 5.29 -18.98 -16.78
N ASP A 194 5.55 -19.05 -18.08
CA ASP A 194 6.65 -18.30 -18.68
C ASP A 194 6.40 -16.78 -18.61
N GLN A 195 7.49 -16.00 -18.59
CA GLN A 195 7.49 -14.53 -18.71
C GLN A 195 6.91 -13.73 -17.53
N GLY A 196 6.91 -14.28 -16.32
CA GLY A 196 6.65 -13.51 -15.09
C GLY A 196 5.17 -13.37 -14.71
N ILE A 197 4.89 -12.52 -13.72
CA ILE A 197 3.54 -12.25 -13.21
C ILE A 197 2.90 -11.12 -14.02
N ARG A 198 1.67 -11.30 -14.52
CA ARG A 198 1.00 -10.36 -15.42
C ARG A 198 -0.23 -9.74 -14.80
N ASN A 199 -0.62 -8.56 -15.29
CA ASN A 199 -1.89 -7.91 -14.94
C ASN A 199 -3.08 -8.86 -15.10
N SER A 200 -3.11 -9.65 -16.18
CA SER A 200 -4.20 -10.60 -16.46
C SER A 200 -4.28 -11.78 -15.48
N TYR A 201 -3.34 -11.93 -14.54
CA TYR A 201 -3.41 -12.93 -13.49
C TYR A 201 -4.01 -12.37 -12.20
N TRP A 202 -4.17 -11.06 -12.12
CA TRP A 202 -4.84 -10.38 -11.05
C TRP A 202 -6.31 -10.20 -11.41
N GLN A 203 -7.18 -10.46 -10.44
CA GLN A 203 -8.62 -10.38 -10.57
C GLN A 203 -9.15 -9.41 -9.55
N GLU A 204 -9.87 -8.39 -10.01
CA GLU A 204 -10.69 -7.55 -9.14
C GLU A 204 -11.84 -8.41 -8.60
N ILE A 205 -12.00 -8.46 -7.29
CA ILE A 205 -13.02 -9.26 -6.61
C ILE A 205 -14.22 -8.42 -6.17
N SER A 206 -14.02 -7.12 -5.90
CA SER A 206 -15.06 -6.17 -5.47
C SER A 206 -14.66 -4.75 -5.85
N PHE A 207 -15.64 -3.90 -6.18
CA PHE A 207 -15.46 -2.51 -6.56
C PHE A 207 -15.43 -1.54 -5.34
N GLY A 208 -15.08 -0.27 -5.56
CA GLY A 208 -14.99 0.80 -4.55
C GLY A 208 -13.55 1.14 -4.19
N ASP A 209 -13.31 1.85 -3.09
CA ASP A 209 -11.99 1.79 -2.43
C ASP A 209 -11.90 0.39 -1.84
N GLY A 210 -10.87 -0.38 -2.17
CA GLY A 210 -10.63 -1.62 -1.46
C GLY A 210 -9.89 -1.37 -0.15
N PHE A 211 -10.28 -2.02 0.94
CA PHE A 211 -9.48 -2.06 2.19
C PHE A 211 -9.00 -3.48 2.50
N ASP A 212 -9.25 -4.00 3.71
CA ASP A 212 -8.92 -5.38 4.03
C ASP A 212 -9.70 -6.34 3.14
N VAL A 213 -8.97 -7.36 2.71
CA VAL A 213 -9.50 -8.54 2.05
C VAL A 213 -9.09 -9.74 2.88
N VAL A 214 -10.08 -10.46 3.41
CA VAL A 214 -9.85 -11.62 4.26
C VAL A 214 -10.26 -12.87 3.49
N PRO A 215 -9.31 -13.65 2.92
CA PRO A 215 -9.64 -14.93 2.29
C PRO A 215 -10.16 -15.93 3.32
N ASP A 216 -11.21 -16.68 2.95
CA ASP A 216 -11.76 -17.74 3.79
C ASP A 216 -10.75 -18.89 3.87
N LYS A 217 -10.44 -19.32 5.09
CA LYS A 217 -9.44 -20.37 5.36
C LYS A 217 -9.93 -21.76 4.98
N ASP A 218 -11.25 -21.97 4.90
CA ASP A 218 -11.83 -23.26 4.47
C ASP A 218 -11.77 -23.42 2.95
N ASP A 219 -12.02 -22.33 2.22
CA ASP A 219 -12.06 -22.31 0.75
C ASP A 219 -11.78 -20.89 0.22
N SER A 220 -10.59 -20.70 -0.35
CA SER A 220 -10.10 -19.45 -0.91
C SER A 220 -10.84 -19.00 -2.18
N GLN A 221 -11.79 -19.79 -2.72
CA GLN A 221 -12.81 -19.29 -3.66
C GLN A 221 -13.55 -18.07 -3.10
N TYR A 222 -13.65 -18.04 -1.78
CA TYR A 222 -14.53 -17.17 -1.07
C TYR A 222 -13.73 -16.35 -0.02
N GLY A 223 -14.22 -15.18 0.34
CA GLY A 223 -13.77 -14.44 1.52
C GLY A 223 -14.61 -13.19 1.77
N TRP A 224 -14.02 -12.21 2.46
CA TRP A 224 -14.62 -10.91 2.71
C TRP A 224 -13.77 -9.81 2.11
N SER A 225 -14.41 -8.81 1.51
CA SER A 225 -13.75 -7.62 0.98
C SER A 225 -14.50 -6.40 1.46
N MET A 226 -13.76 -5.40 1.92
CA MET A 226 -14.34 -4.13 2.39
C MET A 226 -14.26 -3.04 1.33
N SER A 227 -15.20 -2.12 1.42
CA SER A 227 -15.13 -0.79 0.81
C SER A 227 -15.55 0.30 1.79
N GLN A 228 -15.61 1.54 1.31
CA GLN A 228 -15.76 2.75 2.14
C GLN A 228 -16.92 2.65 3.14
N GLN A 229 -16.85 3.44 4.22
CA GLN A 229 -17.94 3.58 5.19
C GLN A 229 -18.40 2.22 5.79
N GLY A 230 -17.49 1.26 5.91
CA GLY A 230 -17.77 -0.07 6.44
C GLY A 230 -18.70 -0.93 5.57
N TYR A 231 -18.79 -0.67 4.27
CA TYR A 231 -19.35 -1.67 3.36
C TYR A 231 -18.44 -2.91 3.36
N VAL A 232 -19.05 -4.08 3.52
CA VAL A 232 -18.35 -5.36 3.51
C VAL A 232 -19.19 -6.38 2.76
N SER A 233 -18.56 -7.11 1.85
CA SER A 233 -19.20 -8.15 1.04
C SER A 233 -18.53 -9.48 1.26
N ARG A 234 -19.34 -10.54 1.27
CA ARG A 234 -18.88 -11.91 1.10
C ARG A 234 -18.69 -12.12 -0.41
N TYR A 235 -17.45 -12.37 -0.84
CA TYR A 235 -17.14 -12.53 -2.26
C TYR A 235 -17.07 -14.00 -2.69
N ASP A 236 -17.32 -14.22 -3.98
CA ASP A 236 -16.94 -15.42 -4.75
C ASP A 236 -16.11 -14.94 -5.95
N TRP A 237 -14.79 -15.11 -5.89
CA TRP A 237 -13.91 -14.54 -6.92
C TRP A 237 -14.07 -15.20 -8.29
N LYS A 238 -14.66 -16.40 -8.33
CA LYS A 238 -14.77 -17.20 -9.55
C LYS A 238 -16.05 -16.90 -10.31
N THR A 239 -17.18 -16.72 -9.60
CA THR A 239 -18.48 -16.46 -10.22
C THR A 239 -18.90 -14.99 -10.17
N GLY A 240 -18.34 -14.20 -9.24
CA GLY A 240 -18.76 -12.83 -8.98
C GLY A 240 -20.07 -12.71 -8.21
N ASN A 241 -20.61 -13.81 -7.66
CA ASN A 241 -21.84 -13.82 -6.86
C ASN A 241 -21.62 -13.24 -5.45
N ASN A 242 -21.22 -11.97 -5.39
CA ASN A 242 -20.96 -11.25 -4.15
C ASN A 242 -22.27 -10.80 -3.50
N TYR A 243 -22.31 -10.78 -2.17
CA TYR A 243 -23.44 -10.23 -1.41
C TYR A 243 -22.97 -9.48 -0.17
N THR A 244 -23.71 -8.43 0.19
CA THR A 244 -23.39 -7.60 1.37
C THR A 244 -23.60 -8.38 2.66
N VAL A 245 -22.67 -8.20 3.59
CA VAL A 245 -22.70 -8.76 4.96
C VAL A 245 -22.46 -7.66 6.00
N ARG A 246 -22.73 -6.41 5.64
CA ARG A 246 -22.56 -5.25 6.54
C ARG A 246 -23.48 -5.36 7.76
N PRO A 247 -22.97 -5.22 9.01
CA PRO A 247 -23.80 -5.27 10.20
C PRO A 247 -24.89 -4.20 10.23
N THR A 248 -26.02 -4.53 10.86
CA THR A 248 -27.12 -3.60 11.15
C THR A 248 -27.42 -3.61 12.64
N HIS A 249 -27.80 -2.48 13.21
CA HIS A 249 -28.19 -2.42 14.62
C HIS A 249 -29.61 -3.00 14.85
N PRO A 250 -29.85 -3.81 15.90
CA PRO A 250 -31.19 -4.35 16.19
C PRO A 250 -32.26 -3.28 16.53
N ASP A 251 -31.84 -2.19 17.19
CA ASP A 251 -32.66 -0.98 17.33
C ASP A 251 -32.49 -0.09 16.09
N PRO A 252 -33.53 0.11 15.26
CA PRO A 252 -33.46 0.94 14.06
C PRO A 252 -33.24 2.43 14.33
N LYS A 253 -33.28 2.89 15.59
CA LYS A 253 -32.99 4.28 15.97
C LYS A 253 -31.51 4.55 16.18
N VAL A 254 -30.69 3.51 16.28
CA VAL A 254 -29.25 3.64 16.46
C VAL A 254 -28.58 3.54 15.09
N GLU A 255 -28.05 4.67 14.64
CA GLU A 255 -27.22 4.71 13.45
C GLU A 255 -25.81 4.18 13.78
N LEU A 256 -25.34 3.23 12.98
CA LEU A 256 -23.98 2.71 13.11
C LEU A 256 -23.01 3.67 12.40
N ARG A 257 -21.95 4.06 13.12
CA ARG A 257 -20.88 4.90 12.56
C ARG A 257 -19.75 3.98 12.11
N PHE A 258 -19.39 4.05 10.85
CA PHE A 258 -18.32 3.25 10.27
C PHE A 258 -17.19 4.15 9.77
N ASN A 259 -15.96 3.66 9.91
CA ASN A 259 -14.80 4.35 9.36
C ASN A 259 -14.81 4.25 7.82
N TRP A 260 -14.05 5.11 7.15
CA TRP A 260 -13.69 4.90 5.75
C TRP A 260 -13.05 3.53 5.55
N ASN A 261 -12.12 3.18 6.44
CA ASN A 261 -11.39 1.92 6.51
C ASN A 261 -11.79 1.18 7.81
N SER A 262 -12.97 0.57 7.84
CA SER A 262 -13.48 -0.12 9.04
C SER A 262 -12.63 -1.33 9.43
N ALA A 263 -12.67 -1.73 10.70
CA ALA A 263 -11.99 -2.95 11.15
C ALA A 263 -12.70 -4.22 10.68
N ILE A 264 -11.93 -5.22 10.22
CA ILE A 264 -12.39 -6.61 10.03
C ILE A 264 -11.30 -7.60 10.44
N ASN A 265 -11.68 -8.73 11.03
CA ASN A 265 -10.75 -9.84 11.26
C ASN A 265 -11.49 -11.17 11.43
N ILE A 266 -10.77 -12.28 11.32
CA ILE A 266 -11.30 -13.65 11.45
C ILE A 266 -10.78 -14.31 12.73
N ASP A 267 -11.62 -15.07 13.43
CA ASP A 267 -11.20 -15.83 14.61
C ASP A 267 -10.10 -16.86 14.21
N PRO A 268 -8.95 -16.89 14.92
CA PRO A 268 -7.88 -17.85 14.63
C PRO A 268 -8.25 -19.29 15.01
N PHE A 269 -9.31 -19.51 15.77
CA PHE A 269 -9.78 -20.81 16.25
C PHE A 269 -11.07 -21.30 15.58
N ASP A 270 -11.76 -20.46 14.81
CA ASP A 270 -13.00 -20.80 14.10
C ASP A 270 -13.14 -20.01 12.79
N ASN A 271 -13.04 -20.71 11.66
CA ASN A 271 -13.11 -20.11 10.32
C ASN A 271 -14.50 -19.58 9.94
N SER A 272 -15.54 -19.87 10.75
CA SER A 272 -16.88 -19.31 10.56
C SER A 272 -17.10 -18.01 11.34
N THR A 273 -16.21 -17.68 12.27
CA THR A 273 -16.34 -16.52 13.14
C THR A 273 -15.52 -15.35 12.61
N ILE A 274 -16.19 -14.21 12.39
CA ILE A 274 -15.57 -12.95 11.98
C ILE A 274 -16.01 -11.80 12.89
N TYR A 275 -15.19 -10.76 12.94
CA TYR A 275 -15.44 -9.53 13.69
C TYR A 275 -15.43 -8.32 12.77
N PHE A 276 -16.26 -7.32 13.08
CA PHE A 276 -16.35 -6.09 12.29
C PHE A 276 -16.52 -4.84 13.17
N GLY A 277 -15.96 -3.71 12.75
CA GLY A 277 -15.94 -2.47 13.52
C GLY A 277 -16.88 -1.37 12.99
N SER A 278 -17.78 -0.91 13.85
CA SER A 278 -18.46 0.40 13.75
C SER A 278 -17.94 1.30 14.89
N GLN A 279 -18.78 2.02 15.64
CA GLN A 279 -18.46 2.42 17.02
C GLN A 279 -18.48 1.25 18.02
N PHE A 280 -19.01 0.09 17.58
CA PHE A 280 -19.09 -1.16 18.33
C PHE A 280 -18.22 -2.24 17.67
N VAL A 281 -17.91 -3.28 18.44
CA VAL A 281 -17.40 -4.55 17.93
C VAL A 281 -18.58 -5.48 17.65
N HIS A 282 -18.72 -5.89 16.39
CA HIS A 282 -19.71 -6.86 15.93
C HIS A 282 -19.06 -8.22 15.77
N LYS A 283 -19.75 -9.29 16.11
CA LYS A 283 -19.33 -10.68 15.92
C LYS A 283 -20.35 -11.43 15.09
N SER A 284 -19.90 -12.16 14.09
CA SER A 284 -20.68 -13.16 13.37
C SER A 284 -20.05 -14.53 13.58
N THR A 285 -20.87 -15.57 13.72
CA THR A 285 -20.42 -16.98 13.79
C THR A 285 -20.87 -17.81 12.58
N ASP A 286 -21.40 -17.14 11.56
CA ASP A 286 -21.99 -17.73 10.35
C ASP A 286 -21.48 -17.03 9.08
N LYS A 287 -20.19 -16.68 9.09
CA LYS A 287 -19.47 -16.08 7.95
C LYS A 287 -20.04 -14.72 7.51
N GLY A 288 -20.66 -13.96 8.41
CA GLY A 288 -21.18 -12.61 8.21
C GLY A 288 -22.67 -12.52 7.92
N LEU A 289 -23.42 -13.63 7.96
CA LEU A 289 -24.85 -13.61 7.66
C LEU A 289 -25.67 -12.96 8.78
N THR A 290 -25.29 -13.20 10.04
CA THR A 290 -25.90 -12.57 11.21
C THR A 290 -24.83 -12.00 12.14
N TRP A 291 -25.20 -10.95 12.89
CA TRP A 291 -24.28 -10.19 13.74
C TRP A 291 -24.84 -9.99 15.15
N GLU A 292 -23.97 -10.16 16.15
CA GLU A 292 -24.17 -9.80 17.54
C GLU A 292 -23.25 -8.62 17.90
N ILE A 293 -23.77 -7.62 18.61
CA ILE A 293 -22.96 -6.54 19.17
C ILE A 293 -22.37 -7.02 20.49
N ILE A 294 -21.04 -7.11 20.56
CA ILE A 294 -20.31 -7.65 21.70
C ILE A 294 -19.50 -6.59 22.45
N SER A 295 -19.81 -5.31 22.27
CA SER A 295 -19.20 -4.20 23.03
C SER A 295 -20.19 -3.06 23.25
N PRO A 296 -19.99 -2.21 24.28
CA PRO A 296 -20.54 -0.85 24.26
C PRO A 296 -19.86 0.00 23.18
N ASP A 297 -20.23 1.28 23.07
CA ASP A 297 -19.45 2.23 22.27
C ASP A 297 -18.06 2.36 22.90
N ILE A 298 -17.05 1.84 22.22
CA ILE A 298 -15.67 1.78 22.71
C ILE A 298 -14.81 2.98 22.27
N THR A 299 -15.45 3.99 21.70
CA THR A 299 -14.81 5.22 21.20
C THR A 299 -14.92 6.34 22.26
N THR A 300 -14.47 7.54 21.95
CA THR A 300 -14.73 8.74 22.77
C THR A 300 -16.17 9.22 22.66
N ASN A 301 -16.87 8.85 21.58
CA ASN A 301 -18.22 9.32 21.23
C ASN A 301 -18.36 10.86 21.35
N ASP A 302 -17.34 11.60 20.94
CA ASP A 302 -17.30 13.06 20.98
C ASP A 302 -18.23 13.67 19.91
N PRO A 303 -19.34 14.34 20.29
CA PRO A 303 -20.28 14.94 19.33
C PRO A 303 -19.65 16.05 18.48
N GLU A 304 -18.62 16.74 18.99
CA GLU A 304 -17.92 17.76 18.20
C GLU A 304 -17.12 17.17 17.05
N LYS A 305 -16.84 15.86 17.09
CA LYS A 305 -16.21 15.10 16.01
C LYS A 305 -17.19 14.33 15.13
N GLN A 306 -18.49 14.45 15.38
CA GLN A 306 -19.57 13.80 14.61
C GLN A 306 -20.35 14.82 13.76
N LYS A 307 -19.63 15.80 13.19
CA LYS A 307 -20.18 16.90 12.38
C LYS A 307 -19.76 16.82 10.91
N GLN A 308 -19.77 15.62 10.34
CA GLN A 308 -19.33 15.39 8.95
C GLN A 308 -20.14 16.20 7.93
N HIS A 309 -21.42 16.46 8.22
CA HIS A 309 -22.29 17.31 7.40
C HIS A 309 -21.87 18.79 7.36
N GLU A 310 -20.92 19.21 8.21
CA GLU A 310 -20.34 20.55 8.21
C GLU A 310 -18.94 20.59 7.57
N SER A 311 -18.46 19.47 7.02
CA SER A 311 -17.13 19.34 6.42
C SER A 311 -17.00 20.07 5.07
N GLY A 312 -15.77 20.43 4.69
CA GLY A 312 -15.40 21.07 3.42
C GLY A 312 -15.25 22.59 3.46
N GLY A 313 -15.72 23.25 4.53
CA GLY A 313 -15.51 24.69 4.74
C GLY A 313 -16.44 25.56 3.88
N LEU A 314 -15.90 26.19 2.82
CA LEU A 314 -16.70 27.09 1.96
C LEU A 314 -17.71 26.33 1.11
N THR A 315 -17.33 25.14 0.66
CA THR A 315 -18.22 24.20 -0.03
C THR A 315 -18.29 22.92 0.75
N MET A 316 -19.47 22.31 0.82
CA MET A 316 -19.65 21.07 1.57
C MET A 316 -18.88 19.93 0.88
N ASP A 317 -18.04 19.23 1.64
CA ASP A 317 -17.34 18.01 1.21
C ASP A 317 -17.48 16.94 2.31
N ALA A 318 -18.50 16.11 2.14
CA ALA A 318 -18.86 15.04 3.07
C ALA A 318 -18.95 13.73 2.29
N THR A 319 -17.83 13.03 2.22
CA THR A 319 -17.70 11.77 1.48
C THR A 319 -17.92 10.56 2.36
N GLY A 320 -17.76 10.70 3.69
CA GLY A 320 -17.67 9.62 4.66
C GLY A 320 -16.25 9.37 5.13
N ALA A 321 -15.23 9.91 4.44
CA ALA A 321 -13.84 9.87 4.88
C ALA A 321 -13.60 10.66 6.17
N GLU A 322 -14.52 11.57 6.48
CA GLU A 322 -14.53 12.46 7.63
C GLU A 322 -15.22 11.82 8.85
N ASN A 323 -15.77 10.62 8.69
CA ASN A 323 -16.33 9.85 9.81
C ASN A 323 -15.25 9.64 10.88
N TYR A 324 -15.63 9.89 12.13
CA TYR A 324 -14.75 9.80 13.29
C TYR A 324 -15.46 9.15 14.47
N THR A 325 -14.72 8.79 15.52
CA THR A 325 -15.24 8.05 16.69
C THR A 325 -15.75 6.67 16.24
N THR A 326 -14.84 5.91 15.62
CA THR A 326 -15.08 4.59 15.05
C THR A 326 -13.93 3.62 15.35
N VAL A 327 -14.26 2.32 15.36
CA VAL A 327 -13.32 1.22 15.55
C VAL A 327 -12.57 0.97 14.24
N LEU A 328 -11.25 1.10 14.31
CA LEU A 328 -10.33 1.01 13.19
C LEU A 328 -9.54 -0.31 13.21
N VAL A 329 -9.40 -0.94 14.38
CA VAL A 329 -8.66 -2.21 14.52
C VAL A 329 -9.47 -3.17 15.40
N ILE A 330 -9.58 -4.42 14.97
CA ILE A 330 -9.98 -5.56 15.80
C ILE A 330 -8.95 -6.66 15.56
N GLU A 331 -8.30 -7.13 16.62
CA GLU A 331 -7.24 -8.13 16.53
C GLU A 331 -7.48 -9.26 17.54
N PRO A 332 -7.94 -10.44 17.09
CA PRO A 332 -8.08 -11.62 17.94
C PRO A 332 -6.72 -12.24 18.29
N SER A 333 -6.59 -12.74 19.51
CA SER A 333 -5.36 -13.44 19.93
C SER A 333 -5.24 -14.81 19.29
N PRO A 334 -4.10 -15.17 18.67
CA PRO A 334 -3.86 -16.52 18.17
C PRO A 334 -3.57 -17.54 19.30
N LEU A 335 -3.40 -17.08 20.55
CA LEU A 335 -3.06 -17.93 21.71
C LEU A 335 -4.21 -18.08 22.72
N GLU A 336 -5.23 -17.23 22.63
CA GLU A 336 -6.31 -17.15 23.62
C GLU A 336 -7.67 -17.00 22.95
N LYS A 337 -8.47 -18.06 23.00
CA LYS A 337 -9.87 -18.03 22.59
C LYS A 337 -10.61 -16.92 23.34
N ASN A 338 -11.48 -16.20 22.63
CA ASN A 338 -12.30 -15.11 23.17
C ASN A 338 -11.52 -13.86 23.65
N MET A 339 -10.21 -13.78 23.39
CA MET A 339 -9.41 -12.60 23.64
C MET A 339 -9.28 -11.76 22.37
N LEU A 340 -9.71 -10.49 22.44
CA LEU A 340 -9.64 -9.54 21.34
C LEU A 340 -9.04 -8.22 21.83
N TRP A 341 -8.22 -7.60 20.99
CA TRP A 341 -7.88 -6.19 21.07
C TRP A 341 -8.78 -5.35 20.15
N ALA A 342 -9.05 -4.12 20.53
CA ALA A 342 -9.70 -3.12 19.69
C ALA A 342 -8.98 -1.77 19.77
N GLY A 343 -8.86 -1.10 18.63
CA GLY A 343 -8.28 0.23 18.47
C GLY A 343 -9.21 1.16 17.69
N THR A 344 -9.20 2.46 17.99
CA THR A 344 -10.09 3.45 17.36
C THR A 344 -9.33 4.58 16.67
N ASP A 345 -10.02 5.27 15.76
CA ASP A 345 -9.52 6.49 15.12
C ASP A 345 -9.34 7.67 16.09
N ASP A 346 -9.97 7.62 17.27
CA ASP A 346 -9.87 8.64 18.32
C ASP A 346 -8.96 8.28 19.51
N GLY A 347 -8.11 7.26 19.34
CA GLY A 347 -7.01 6.96 20.25
C GLY A 347 -7.36 6.06 21.43
N LYS A 348 -8.46 5.31 21.34
CA LYS A 348 -8.81 4.28 22.32
C LYS A 348 -8.15 2.95 21.99
N VAL A 349 -7.65 2.30 23.03
CA VAL A 349 -7.12 0.93 23.01
C VAL A 349 -7.79 0.16 24.12
N GLN A 350 -8.51 -0.89 23.75
CA GLN A 350 -9.25 -1.73 24.69
C GLN A 350 -9.02 -3.21 24.39
N TYR A 351 -9.25 -4.07 25.38
CA TYR A 351 -9.29 -5.50 25.15
C TYR A 351 -10.40 -6.20 25.93
N THR A 352 -10.78 -7.37 25.46
CA THR A 352 -11.63 -8.33 26.18
C THR A 352 -10.91 -9.68 26.26
N THR A 353 -11.18 -10.47 27.30
CA THR A 353 -10.72 -11.86 27.45
C THR A 353 -11.88 -12.85 27.60
N ASN A 354 -13.12 -12.36 27.49
CA ASN A 354 -14.35 -13.13 27.70
C ASN A 354 -15.33 -12.95 26.55
N GLY A 355 -14.83 -12.71 25.33
CA GLY A 355 -15.63 -12.71 24.12
C GLY A 355 -16.55 -11.50 24.00
N GLY A 356 -16.19 -10.38 24.65
CA GLY A 356 -16.92 -9.13 24.60
C GLY A 356 -17.90 -8.88 25.74
N GLN A 357 -18.06 -9.81 26.68
CA GLN A 357 -18.93 -9.59 27.85
C GLN A 357 -18.47 -8.39 28.70
N SER A 358 -17.16 -8.13 28.73
CA SER A 358 -16.59 -6.93 29.32
C SER A 358 -15.34 -6.48 28.57
N TRP A 359 -15.10 -5.17 28.53
CA TRP A 359 -13.96 -4.53 27.89
C TRP A 359 -13.15 -3.71 28.89
N THR A 360 -11.83 -3.76 28.78
CA THR A 360 -10.89 -3.00 29.61
C THR A 360 -10.18 -1.94 28.77
N ASP A 361 -10.39 -0.66 29.07
CA ASP A 361 -9.70 0.47 28.43
C ASP A 361 -8.29 0.65 29.04
N VAL A 362 -7.26 0.52 28.20
CA VAL A 362 -5.85 0.68 28.56
C VAL A 362 -5.19 1.89 27.90
N SER A 363 -5.96 2.75 27.24
CA SER A 363 -5.44 3.89 26.47
C SER A 363 -4.57 4.83 27.33
N LYS A 364 -4.96 5.04 28.60
CA LYS A 364 -4.23 5.90 29.55
C LYS A 364 -2.85 5.35 29.94
N ASN A 365 -2.58 4.07 29.67
CA ASN A 365 -1.31 3.42 30.01
C ASN A 365 -0.23 3.68 28.94
N ILE A 366 -0.62 4.07 27.73
CA ILE A 366 0.31 4.44 26.65
C ILE A 366 0.82 5.86 26.93
N LYS A 367 2.10 5.98 27.30
CA LYS A 367 2.72 7.27 27.62
C LYS A 367 3.43 7.82 26.38
N GLY A 368 3.41 9.15 26.24
CA GLY A 368 4.07 9.85 25.13
C GLY A 368 3.30 9.83 23.80
N LEU A 369 2.14 9.18 23.72
CA LEU A 369 1.26 9.25 22.56
C LEU A 369 0.34 10.48 22.67
N PRO A 370 0.28 11.35 21.65
CA PRO A 370 -0.66 12.48 21.63
C PRO A 370 -2.11 12.00 21.72
N GLN A 371 -2.91 12.65 22.56
CA GLN A 371 -4.34 12.33 22.71
C GLN A 371 -5.06 12.47 21.36
N GLY A 372 -5.89 11.49 21.01
CA GLY A 372 -6.61 11.45 19.74
C GLY A 372 -5.78 11.01 18.53
N SER A 373 -4.59 10.45 18.74
CA SER A 373 -3.86 9.77 17.66
C SER A 373 -4.62 8.54 17.20
N TRP A 374 -4.60 8.25 15.91
CA TRP A 374 -5.29 7.07 15.38
C TRP A 374 -4.54 5.80 15.78
N ILE A 375 -5.24 4.80 16.29
CA ILE A 375 -4.68 3.46 16.50
C ILE A 375 -4.91 2.68 15.21
N VAL A 376 -3.88 2.55 14.39
CA VAL A 376 -4.02 2.03 13.01
C VAL A 376 -3.67 0.56 12.87
N GLN A 377 -2.95 0.00 13.84
CA GLN A 377 -2.70 -1.43 13.86
C GLN A 377 -2.45 -1.93 15.29
N ILE A 378 -2.97 -3.10 15.58
CA ILE A 378 -2.61 -3.92 16.74
C ILE A 378 -2.36 -5.33 16.19
N LYS A 379 -1.24 -5.95 16.56
CA LYS A 379 -0.95 -7.35 16.22
C LYS A 379 -0.76 -8.14 17.50
N ALA A 380 -1.64 -9.11 17.75
CA ALA A 380 -1.57 -9.94 18.94
C ALA A 380 -0.43 -10.96 18.76
N SER A 381 0.41 -11.11 19.77
CA SER A 381 1.59 -11.95 19.65
C SER A 381 1.23 -13.42 19.62
N ASN A 382 1.98 -14.19 18.81
CA ASN A 382 1.92 -15.65 18.83
C ASN A 382 2.95 -16.28 19.79
N LYS A 383 3.63 -15.47 20.60
CA LYS A 383 4.67 -15.91 21.56
C LYS A 383 4.15 -15.95 23.00
N MET A 384 3.39 -14.94 23.40
CA MET A 384 2.94 -14.79 24.78
C MET A 384 1.50 -14.27 24.85
N LYS A 385 0.74 -14.85 25.76
CA LYS A 385 -0.61 -14.40 26.11
C LYS A 385 -0.57 -12.96 26.64
N GLY A 386 -1.47 -12.12 26.12
CA GLY A 386 -1.52 -10.68 26.45
C GLY A 386 -0.39 -9.82 25.88
N GLU A 387 0.54 -10.37 25.08
CA GLU A 387 1.53 -9.60 24.34
C GLU A 387 0.93 -9.09 23.03
N ALA A 388 1.22 -7.83 22.69
CA ALA A 388 0.79 -7.21 21.43
C ALA A 388 1.74 -6.10 21.00
N LEU A 389 1.85 -5.93 19.68
CA LEU A 389 2.46 -4.77 19.05
C LEU A 389 1.35 -3.79 18.63
N LEU A 390 1.63 -2.50 18.70
CA LEU A 390 0.69 -1.44 18.36
C LEU A 390 1.38 -0.36 17.52
N VAL A 391 0.72 0.10 16.47
CA VAL A 391 1.10 1.28 15.69
C VAL A 391 0.04 2.36 15.83
N ALA A 392 0.48 3.58 16.10
CA ALA A 392 -0.37 4.76 16.12
C ALA A 392 0.21 5.85 15.20
N ASN A 393 -0.63 6.74 14.68
CA ASN A 393 -0.15 7.89 13.91
C ASN A 393 -0.96 9.16 14.15
N ASP A 394 -0.29 10.28 13.88
CA ASP A 394 -0.79 11.62 14.17
C ASP A 394 -0.53 12.63 13.03
N TYR A 395 -0.15 12.15 11.85
CA TYR A 395 0.28 12.99 10.72
C TYR A 395 -0.85 13.89 10.18
N ARG A 396 -2.12 13.50 10.38
CA ARG A 396 -3.31 14.31 10.01
C ARG A 396 -3.40 15.61 10.82
N ARG A 397 -2.65 15.72 11.92
CA ARG A 397 -2.50 16.93 12.74
C ARG A 397 -1.09 17.52 12.66
N PHE A 398 -0.40 17.26 11.53
CA PHE A 398 0.96 17.72 11.24
C PHE A 398 2.04 17.19 12.19
N ASN A 399 1.78 16.06 12.85
CA ASN A 399 2.77 15.37 13.67
C ASN A 399 3.25 14.09 12.97
N TYR A 400 4.46 14.15 12.44
CA TYR A 400 5.09 13.04 11.69
C TYR A 400 5.97 12.12 12.55
N THR A 401 5.89 12.25 13.88
CA THR A 401 6.63 11.39 14.81
C THR A 401 6.17 9.93 14.65
N PRO A 402 7.10 8.96 14.57
CA PRO A 402 6.75 7.55 14.56
C PRO A 402 6.37 7.05 15.95
N TYR A 403 5.31 6.23 15.99
CA TYR A 403 4.82 5.61 17.21
C TYR A 403 4.54 4.12 16.98
N ALA A 404 5.44 3.27 17.48
CA ALA A 404 5.20 1.85 17.66
C ALA A 404 5.46 1.45 19.12
N PHE A 405 4.60 0.61 19.67
CA PHE A 405 4.67 0.16 21.06
C PHE A 405 4.53 -1.35 21.17
N ARG A 406 5.01 -1.90 22.29
CA ARG A 406 4.79 -3.27 22.71
C ARG A 406 4.21 -3.30 24.12
N THR A 407 3.27 -4.21 24.36
CA THR A 407 2.86 -4.63 25.71
C THR A 407 3.10 -6.12 25.86
N LYS A 408 3.33 -6.59 27.09
CA LYS A 408 3.47 -8.02 27.44
C LYS A 408 2.50 -8.44 28.54
N ASP A 409 1.56 -7.58 28.91
CA ASP A 409 0.76 -7.72 30.13
C ASP A 409 -0.68 -7.21 29.96
N TYR A 410 -1.25 -7.40 28.76
CA TYR A 410 -2.59 -6.93 28.40
C TYR A 410 -2.70 -5.40 28.52
N GLY A 411 -1.65 -4.68 28.13
CA GLY A 411 -1.68 -3.21 28.01
C GLY A 411 -1.63 -2.49 29.36
N LYS A 412 -1.31 -3.19 30.45
CA LYS A 412 -1.07 -2.54 31.74
C LYS A 412 0.19 -1.68 31.66
N THR A 413 1.19 -2.15 30.94
CA THR A 413 2.41 -1.40 30.60
C THR A 413 2.67 -1.44 29.10
N TRP A 414 3.26 -0.36 28.58
CA TRP A 414 3.65 -0.20 27.19
C TRP A 414 5.08 0.31 27.10
N GLU A 415 5.87 -0.36 26.26
CA GLU A 415 7.23 0.01 25.87
C GLU A 415 7.17 0.65 24.49
N ARG A 416 7.81 1.80 24.30
CA ARG A 416 7.94 2.43 22.97
C ARG A 416 9.10 1.75 22.23
N LEU A 417 8.82 1.16 21.06
CA LEU A 417 9.78 0.44 20.24
C LEU A 417 10.41 1.29 19.13
N VAL A 418 9.74 2.37 18.74
CA VAL A 418 10.16 3.23 17.63
C VAL A 418 9.92 4.69 18.00
N ASP A 419 10.96 5.50 17.83
CA ASP A 419 10.91 6.96 17.86
C ASP A 419 11.66 7.60 16.69
N GLU A 420 11.73 8.93 16.68
CA GLU A 420 12.36 9.72 15.62
C GLU A 420 13.86 9.46 15.39
N ASN A 421 14.54 8.76 16.30
CA ASN A 421 15.93 8.36 16.15
C ASN A 421 16.08 7.00 15.44
N ASP A 422 15.01 6.21 15.35
CA ASP A 422 15.02 4.88 14.76
C ASP A 422 14.67 4.90 13.26
N VAL A 423 13.76 5.79 12.87
CA VAL A 423 13.21 5.87 11.50
C VAL A 423 12.98 7.33 11.08
N ASN A 424 12.90 7.60 9.78
CA ASN A 424 12.81 8.99 9.29
C ASN A 424 11.39 9.57 9.29
N SER A 425 10.36 8.72 9.25
CA SER A 425 8.96 9.16 9.14
C SER A 425 8.04 8.27 9.97
N TYR A 426 6.75 8.62 10.02
CA TYR A 426 5.77 7.97 10.88
C TYR A 426 5.56 6.49 10.53
N ALA A 427 5.26 5.70 11.57
CA ALA A 427 4.99 4.27 11.45
C ALA A 427 3.59 4.00 10.88
N LEU A 428 3.48 2.96 10.06
CA LEU A 428 2.27 2.56 9.35
C LEU A 428 1.85 1.12 9.67
N SER A 429 2.81 0.20 9.76
CA SER A 429 2.56 -1.23 10.06
C SER A 429 3.73 -1.86 10.80
N ILE A 430 3.49 -2.92 11.55
CA ILE A 430 4.49 -3.73 12.22
C ILE A 430 4.03 -5.19 12.28
N VAL A 431 4.95 -6.12 12.03
CA VAL A 431 4.69 -7.55 12.19
C VAL A 431 5.87 -8.24 12.87
N GLU A 432 5.58 -9.14 13.81
CA GLU A 432 6.58 -10.04 14.37
C GLU A 432 6.66 -11.34 13.55
N ASP A 433 7.86 -11.90 13.46
CA ASP A 433 8.02 -13.19 12.80
C ASP A 433 7.33 -14.32 13.60
N PRO A 434 6.51 -15.17 12.94
CA PRO A 434 5.75 -16.21 13.63
C PRO A 434 6.64 -17.30 14.25
N ILE A 435 7.94 -17.38 13.92
CA ILE A 435 8.87 -18.38 14.45
C ILE A 435 9.90 -17.75 15.39
N GLU A 436 10.71 -16.79 14.91
CA GLU A 436 11.81 -16.18 15.64
C GLU A 436 11.40 -14.86 16.32
N LYS A 437 11.35 -14.84 17.65
CA LYS A 437 10.88 -13.70 18.46
C LYS A 437 11.73 -12.42 18.32
N ASN A 438 12.98 -12.55 17.87
CA ASN A 438 13.87 -11.41 17.70
C ASN A 438 13.68 -10.70 16.36
N LEU A 439 13.00 -11.33 15.38
CA LEU A 439 12.83 -10.78 14.04
C LEU A 439 11.50 -10.02 13.94
N LEU A 440 11.57 -8.72 13.64
CA LEU A 440 10.42 -7.85 13.38
C LEU A 440 10.60 -7.11 12.06
N PHE A 441 9.47 -6.77 11.44
CA PHE A 441 9.43 -5.88 10.27
C PHE A 441 8.51 -4.70 10.57
N LEU A 442 8.93 -3.51 10.16
CA LEU A 442 8.20 -2.25 10.35
C LEU A 442 8.05 -1.56 9.00
N GLY A 443 6.82 -1.20 8.67
CA GLY A 443 6.49 -0.32 7.56
C GLY A 443 6.33 1.11 8.05
N THR A 444 7.03 2.04 7.40
CA THR A 444 6.89 3.49 7.62
C THR A 444 6.47 4.16 6.32
N ASP A 445 6.15 5.44 6.41
CA ASP A 445 5.89 6.29 5.24
C ASP A 445 7.08 6.39 4.28
N ASP A 446 8.30 6.16 4.77
CA ASP A 446 9.52 6.25 3.96
C ASP A 446 10.15 4.89 3.59
N GLY A 447 9.60 3.75 4.04
CA GLY A 447 10.03 2.43 3.56
C GLY A 447 9.85 1.27 4.53
N LEU A 448 10.58 0.19 4.24
CA LEU A 448 10.63 -1.02 5.06
C LEU A 448 11.84 -0.98 5.99
N TYR A 449 11.63 -1.34 7.25
CA TYR A 449 12.66 -1.51 8.26
C TYR A 449 12.63 -2.92 8.85
N VAL A 450 13.80 -3.43 9.25
CA VAL A 450 13.95 -4.75 9.86
C VAL A 450 14.66 -4.60 11.20
N SER A 451 14.19 -5.32 12.21
CA SER A 451 14.88 -5.50 13.47
C SER A 451 15.22 -6.97 13.67
N ILE A 452 16.44 -7.26 14.11
CA ILE A 452 16.93 -8.62 14.42
C ILE A 452 17.20 -8.82 15.92
N ASP A 453 16.80 -7.84 16.74
CA ASP A 453 17.04 -7.77 18.19
C ASP A 453 15.77 -7.38 18.95
N ALA A 454 14.62 -7.87 18.47
CA ALA A 454 13.29 -7.70 19.06
C ALA A 454 12.82 -6.25 19.15
N GLY A 455 13.25 -5.37 18.24
CA GLY A 455 12.85 -3.97 18.18
C GLY A 455 13.76 -3.04 18.99
N THR A 456 14.96 -3.49 19.39
CA THR A 456 15.93 -2.64 20.08
C THR A 456 16.65 -1.71 19.10
N SER A 457 16.88 -2.18 17.87
CA SER A 457 17.40 -1.36 16.78
C SER A 457 16.73 -1.72 15.45
N TRP A 458 16.70 -0.75 14.54
CA TRP A 458 16.03 -0.84 13.25
C TRP A 458 16.98 -0.50 12.10
N GLN A 459 16.97 -1.33 11.05
CA GLN A 459 17.72 -1.10 9.83
C GLN A 459 16.78 -0.93 8.64
N LYS A 460 16.91 0.20 7.92
CA LYS A 460 16.16 0.43 6.68
C LYS A 460 16.61 -0.54 5.59
N TRP A 461 15.64 -1.18 4.93
CA TRP A 461 15.89 -2.04 3.77
C TRP A 461 16.05 -1.19 2.51
N THR A 462 17.26 -1.19 1.93
CA THR A 462 17.60 -0.38 0.75
C THR A 462 18.00 -1.22 -0.47
N GLN A 463 17.97 -2.56 -0.35
CA GLN A 463 18.39 -3.48 -1.40
C GLN A 463 17.21 -3.87 -2.28
N GLY A 464 17.11 -3.26 -3.46
CA GLY A 464 16.07 -3.57 -4.46
C GLY A 464 14.68 -3.03 -4.14
N PHE A 465 14.48 -2.41 -2.96
CA PHE A 465 13.19 -1.84 -2.54
C PHE A 465 13.23 -0.31 -2.56
N PRO A 466 12.22 0.37 -3.14
CA PRO A 466 12.21 1.84 -3.24
C PRO A 466 11.83 2.53 -1.92
N THR A 467 12.10 3.83 -1.83
CA THR A 467 11.49 4.69 -0.79
C THR A 467 10.02 4.92 -1.15
N VAL A 468 9.11 4.31 -0.38
CA VAL A 468 7.66 4.33 -0.60
C VAL A 468 6.95 4.02 0.73
N PRO A 469 5.74 4.54 0.98
CA PRO A 469 4.97 4.13 2.14
C PRO A 469 4.68 2.64 2.14
N VAL A 470 5.02 1.97 3.24
CA VAL A 470 4.72 0.55 3.49
C VAL A 470 3.53 0.46 4.43
N LYS A 471 2.34 0.25 3.85
CA LYS A 471 1.07 0.34 4.56
C LYS A 471 0.76 -0.90 5.37
N ASP A 472 1.13 -2.07 4.86
CA ASP A 472 0.85 -3.34 5.56
C ASP A 472 1.83 -4.45 5.17
N LEU A 473 1.93 -5.45 6.06
CA LEU A 473 2.90 -6.53 6.00
C LEU A 473 2.24 -7.86 6.37
N ALA A 474 2.49 -8.91 5.58
CA ALA A 474 2.05 -10.28 5.89
C ALA A 474 3.20 -11.27 5.71
N ILE A 475 3.32 -12.24 6.62
CA ILE A 475 4.30 -13.33 6.50
C ILE A 475 3.57 -14.61 6.12
N HIS A 476 3.88 -15.17 4.95
CA HIS A 476 3.28 -16.45 4.54
C HIS A 476 3.88 -17.60 5.37
N PRO A 477 3.08 -18.40 6.10
CA PRO A 477 3.60 -19.36 7.06
C PRO A 477 4.35 -20.52 6.40
N ARG A 478 3.86 -21.03 5.25
CA ARG A 478 4.50 -22.13 4.49
C ARG A 478 5.72 -21.70 3.69
N GLU A 479 5.59 -20.66 2.85
CA GLU A 479 6.69 -20.23 1.98
C GLU A 479 7.77 -19.44 2.73
N HIS A 480 7.44 -18.87 3.89
CA HIS A 480 8.29 -17.98 4.66
C HIS A 480 8.67 -16.71 3.90
N ASP A 481 7.74 -16.19 3.10
CA ASP A 481 7.91 -14.94 2.38
C ASP A 481 7.32 -13.79 3.19
N LEU A 482 7.94 -12.61 3.10
CA LEU A 482 7.34 -11.36 3.56
C LEU A 482 6.68 -10.67 2.38
N VAL A 483 5.36 -10.55 2.43
CA VAL A 483 4.55 -9.79 1.46
C VAL A 483 4.38 -8.37 1.98
N ILE A 484 4.63 -7.40 1.12
CA ILE A 484 4.75 -5.98 1.47
C ILE A 484 3.75 -5.19 0.62
N GLY A 485 2.75 -4.60 1.28
CA GLY A 485 1.79 -3.69 0.67
C GLY A 485 2.32 -2.28 0.67
N THR A 486 2.49 -1.69 -0.51
CA THR A 486 2.95 -0.31 -0.65
C THR A 486 1.86 0.62 -1.15
N PHE A 487 1.98 1.88 -0.81
CA PHE A 487 1.10 2.93 -1.32
C PHE A 487 1.77 3.65 -2.50
N GLY A 488 1.68 3.05 -3.70
CA GLY A 488 2.15 3.67 -4.95
C GLY A 488 3.27 2.92 -5.66
N ARG A 489 3.68 1.73 -5.17
CA ARG A 489 4.64 0.82 -5.84
C ARG A 489 4.15 -0.63 -5.87
N ALA A 490 2.84 -0.85 -5.84
CA ALA A 490 2.19 -2.17 -5.84
C ALA A 490 2.62 -3.09 -4.68
N ALA A 491 2.35 -4.39 -4.79
CA ALA A 491 2.77 -5.39 -3.82
C ALA A 491 4.16 -5.94 -4.14
N TRP A 492 4.95 -6.21 -3.10
CA TRP A 492 6.27 -6.85 -3.21
C TRP A 492 6.29 -8.14 -2.40
N VAL A 493 7.11 -9.10 -2.83
CA VAL A 493 7.36 -10.34 -2.10
C VAL A 493 8.87 -10.44 -1.87
N LEU A 494 9.29 -10.37 -0.61
CA LEU A 494 10.63 -10.74 -0.21
C LEU A 494 10.64 -12.24 0.04
N ASP A 495 11.07 -12.98 -0.98
CA ASP A 495 11.14 -14.45 -0.92
C ASP A 495 12.05 -14.92 0.21
N ASP A 496 11.59 -15.90 0.99
CA ASP A 496 12.33 -16.66 1.99
C ASP A 496 13.14 -15.84 3.02
N ILE A 497 12.49 -15.49 4.13
CA ILE A 497 13.08 -14.76 5.25
C ILE A 497 13.85 -15.63 6.25
N ARG A 498 14.02 -16.95 6.02
CA ARG A 498 14.74 -17.82 6.96
C ARG A 498 16.18 -17.43 7.25
N PRO A 499 16.99 -16.90 6.29
CA PRO A 499 18.29 -16.36 6.63
C PRO A 499 18.23 -15.26 7.70
N LEU A 500 17.21 -14.38 7.63
CA LEU A 500 17.01 -13.33 8.64
C LEU A 500 16.66 -13.93 10.00
N ARG A 501 15.87 -15.01 10.04
CA ARG A 501 15.59 -15.74 11.29
C ARG A 501 16.84 -16.33 11.92
N GLU A 502 17.68 -16.99 11.14
CA GLU A 502 18.94 -17.57 11.64
C GLU A 502 19.88 -16.48 12.18
N ILE A 503 19.95 -15.32 11.50
CA ILE A 503 20.73 -14.16 11.94
C ILE A 503 20.16 -13.56 13.23
N ALA A 504 18.85 -13.35 13.31
CA ALA A 504 18.19 -12.78 14.50
C ALA A 504 18.26 -13.71 15.72
N LYS A 505 18.26 -15.03 15.47
CA LYS A 505 18.45 -16.04 16.51
C LYS A 505 19.87 -16.02 17.07
N ASN A 506 20.87 -15.86 16.20
CA ASN A 506 22.27 -15.78 16.60
C ASN A 506 23.10 -14.97 15.60
N THR A 507 23.44 -13.74 15.95
CA THR A 507 24.21 -12.84 15.07
C THR A 507 25.63 -13.34 14.81
N SER A 508 26.16 -14.29 15.59
CA SER A 508 27.49 -14.86 15.36
C SER A 508 27.61 -15.62 14.05
N VAL A 509 26.50 -15.98 13.38
CA VAL A 509 26.52 -16.57 12.03
C VAL A 509 27.19 -15.65 11.01
N LEU A 510 27.20 -14.33 11.26
CA LEU A 510 27.87 -13.34 10.43
C LEU A 510 29.39 -13.32 10.62
N ASN A 511 29.93 -14.06 11.60
CA ASN A 511 31.37 -14.23 11.79
C ASN A 511 31.91 -15.48 11.07
N GLU A 512 31.03 -16.33 10.53
CA GLU A 512 31.43 -17.50 9.74
C GLU A 512 31.94 -17.06 8.35
N ASP A 513 33.02 -17.66 7.86
CA ASP A 513 33.54 -17.40 6.50
C ASP A 513 32.45 -17.65 5.43
N ILE A 514 31.70 -18.73 5.62
CA ILE A 514 30.57 -19.11 4.79
C ILE A 514 29.54 -19.85 5.65
N LYS A 515 28.25 -19.49 5.50
CA LYS A 515 27.14 -20.15 6.17
C LYS A 515 26.04 -20.47 5.18
N LEU A 516 25.78 -21.76 4.95
CA LEU A 516 24.61 -22.20 4.17
C LEU A 516 23.36 -22.20 5.07
N PHE A 517 22.28 -21.60 4.60
CA PHE A 517 20.98 -21.60 5.29
C PHE A 517 20.10 -22.75 4.80
N ASN A 518 19.12 -23.15 5.63
CA ASN A 518 18.14 -24.16 5.23
C ASN A 518 17.33 -23.65 4.01
N PRO A 519 17.37 -24.38 2.86
CA PRO A 519 16.71 -23.94 1.63
C PRO A 519 15.20 -24.18 1.67
N PRO A 520 14.41 -23.47 0.83
CA PRO A 520 12.98 -23.75 0.68
C PRO A 520 12.78 -25.11 0.04
N THR A 521 11.60 -25.69 0.28
CA THR A 521 11.14 -26.82 -0.51
C THR A 521 11.10 -26.40 -1.98
N ALA A 522 11.86 -27.11 -2.81
CA ALA A 522 11.90 -26.88 -4.25
C ALA A 522 10.91 -27.81 -4.96
N TYR A 523 10.33 -27.33 -6.06
CA TYR A 523 9.33 -28.06 -6.83
C TYR A 523 9.77 -28.22 -8.27
N GLN A 524 9.73 -29.45 -8.77
CA GLN A 524 9.88 -29.73 -10.20
C GLN A 524 8.55 -29.43 -10.87
N ALA A 525 8.39 -28.19 -11.36
CA ALA A 525 7.15 -27.75 -12.00
C ALA A 525 7.29 -27.71 -13.53
N ALA A 526 6.21 -28.06 -14.23
CA ALA A 526 6.05 -27.77 -15.65
C ALA A 526 5.48 -26.35 -15.81
N TYR A 527 6.04 -25.57 -16.73
CA TYR A 527 5.63 -24.20 -16.99
C TYR A 527 4.74 -24.16 -18.21
N GLN A 528 3.56 -23.56 -18.08
CA GLN A 528 2.67 -23.33 -19.21
C GLN A 528 2.94 -21.98 -19.87
N GLN A 529 2.47 -21.83 -21.11
CA GLN A 529 2.46 -20.52 -21.77
C GLN A 529 1.51 -19.55 -21.04
N PRO A 530 1.83 -18.24 -21.02
CA PRO A 530 1.02 -17.26 -20.32
C PRO A 530 -0.30 -16.97 -21.04
N THR A 531 -1.32 -16.54 -20.28
CA THR A 531 -2.60 -16.05 -20.84
C THR A 531 -2.40 -14.67 -21.49
N GLY A 532 -3.13 -14.39 -22.57
CA GLY A 532 -3.13 -13.08 -23.22
C GLY A 532 -1.90 -12.84 -24.12
N SER A 533 -1.52 -11.57 -24.29
CA SER A 533 -0.46 -11.19 -25.24
C SER A 533 0.94 -11.53 -24.76
N ARG A 534 1.83 -12.00 -25.63
CA ARG A 534 3.12 -12.59 -25.26
C ARG A 534 4.27 -11.58 -25.13
N PHE A 535 4.21 -10.44 -25.82
CA PHE A 535 5.40 -9.63 -26.06
C PHE A 535 5.39 -8.34 -25.24
N GLY A 536 6.55 -7.96 -24.70
CA GLY A 536 6.66 -6.74 -23.88
C GLY A 536 6.28 -5.45 -24.61
N ALA A 537 6.37 -5.42 -25.94
CA ALA A 537 5.94 -4.30 -26.77
C ALA A 537 4.42 -4.07 -26.75
N ASP A 538 3.65 -5.02 -26.22
CA ASP A 538 2.21 -4.91 -26.02
C ASP A 538 1.85 -4.00 -24.83
N ALA A 539 2.85 -3.37 -24.19
CA ALA A 539 2.71 -2.47 -23.05
C ALA A 539 2.02 -3.10 -21.83
N LEU A 540 2.30 -4.39 -21.60
CA LEU A 540 1.88 -5.12 -20.41
C LEU A 540 2.94 -5.03 -19.31
N TYR A 541 2.50 -4.88 -18.07
CA TYR A 541 3.37 -5.11 -16.93
C TYR A 541 3.74 -6.60 -16.85
N ASN A 542 5.01 -6.89 -16.57
CA ASN A 542 5.49 -8.22 -16.22
C ASN A 542 6.31 -8.07 -14.94
N GLY A 543 5.73 -8.49 -13.82
CA GLY A 543 6.42 -8.58 -12.54
C GLY A 543 7.42 -9.73 -12.55
N GLU A 544 8.46 -9.58 -11.73
CA GLU A 544 9.41 -10.65 -11.45
C GLU A 544 8.67 -11.85 -10.85
N ASN A 545 9.12 -13.05 -11.20
CA ASN A 545 8.56 -14.29 -10.70
C ASN A 545 9.65 -15.09 -10.00
N ARG A 546 9.25 -15.93 -9.05
CA ARG A 546 10.17 -16.84 -8.37
C ARG A 546 10.98 -17.65 -9.37
N GLU A 547 12.28 -17.69 -9.16
CA GLU A 547 13.20 -18.43 -10.03
C GLU A 547 12.91 -19.94 -10.01
N TYR A 548 12.87 -20.56 -11.20
CA TYR A 548 12.69 -22.02 -11.35
C TYR A 548 13.83 -22.84 -10.71
N GLY A 549 13.48 -23.92 -10.00
CA GLY A 549 14.42 -24.86 -9.41
C GLY A 549 14.60 -24.63 -7.92
N ALA A 550 15.62 -25.28 -7.34
CA ALA A 550 15.96 -25.17 -5.94
C ALA A 550 16.88 -23.97 -5.69
N ASN A 551 16.48 -23.10 -4.76
CA ASN A 551 17.26 -21.95 -4.34
C ASN A 551 17.96 -22.24 -3.01
N PHE A 552 19.25 -21.92 -2.90
CA PHE A 552 20.03 -22.13 -1.69
C PHE A 552 20.70 -20.83 -1.29
N LYS A 553 20.24 -20.22 -0.19
CA LYS A 553 20.82 -18.99 0.32
C LYS A 553 22.00 -19.30 1.22
N TYR A 554 23.06 -18.49 1.12
CA TYR A 554 24.22 -18.58 1.98
C TYR A 554 24.77 -17.19 2.30
N TYR A 555 25.30 -17.02 3.50
CA TYR A 555 26.10 -15.87 3.86
C TYR A 555 27.56 -16.12 3.51
N PHE A 556 28.24 -15.08 3.04
CA PHE A 556 29.67 -15.08 2.76
C PHE A 556 30.29 -13.85 3.41
N GLN A 557 31.38 -14.06 4.16
CA GLN A 557 32.18 -12.98 4.73
C GLN A 557 33.45 -12.79 3.91
N LYS A 558 33.56 -11.62 3.26
CA LYS A 558 34.79 -11.24 2.57
C LYS A 558 35.86 -10.90 3.61
N LYS A 559 36.98 -11.64 3.58
CA LYS A 559 38.18 -11.27 4.33
C LYS A 559 38.90 -10.14 3.60
N GLU A 560 39.18 -9.05 4.30
CA GLU A 560 40.10 -8.04 3.76
C GLU A 560 41.45 -8.70 3.55
N THR A 561 41.92 -8.66 2.30
CA THR A 561 43.28 -9.07 1.99
C THR A 561 44.18 -7.94 2.45
N SER A 562 44.92 -8.15 3.55
CA SER A 562 46.08 -7.32 3.86
C SER A 562 46.97 -7.33 2.62
N LYS A 563 47.14 -6.18 1.97
CA LYS A 563 48.15 -6.00 0.94
C LYS A 563 49.51 -6.18 1.63
N GLU A 564 50.01 -7.41 1.67
CA GLU A 564 51.45 -7.61 1.80
C GLU A 564 52.06 -7.04 0.52
N GLU A 565 52.73 -5.90 0.67
CA GLU A 565 53.67 -5.41 -0.33
C GLU A 565 54.63 -6.55 -0.64
N LYS A 566 54.50 -7.12 -1.84
CA LYS A 566 55.52 -8.02 -2.38
C LYS A 566 56.76 -7.18 -2.62
N THR A 567 57.69 -7.19 -1.67
CA THR A 567 59.10 -6.90 -1.95
C THR A 567 59.59 -7.93 -2.94
N GLU A 568 59.96 -7.47 -4.14
CA GLU A 568 60.63 -8.27 -5.16
C GLU A 568 62.02 -8.64 -4.66
N GLU A 569 62.19 -9.87 -4.14
CA GLU A 569 63.48 -10.53 -4.11
C GLU A 569 63.43 -11.81 -4.96
N ASN A 570 64.19 -11.76 -6.05
CA ASN A 570 64.52 -12.88 -6.92
C ASN A 570 65.15 -14.02 -6.11
N SER A 571 64.52 -15.20 -6.12
CA SER A 571 65.26 -16.46 -6.03
C SER A 571 64.51 -17.57 -6.77
N GLU A 572 65.24 -18.18 -7.71
CA GLU A 572 64.83 -19.33 -8.50
C GLU A 572 64.81 -20.59 -7.62
N GLU A 573 63.65 -21.18 -7.31
CA GLU A 573 63.58 -22.59 -6.90
C GLU A 573 62.33 -23.31 -7.43
N LYS A 574 62.61 -24.25 -8.33
CA LYS A 574 61.94 -25.53 -8.69
C LYS A 574 60.46 -25.72 -8.33
N GLU A 575 59.64 -25.84 -9.39
CA GLU A 575 58.31 -26.44 -9.39
C GLU A 575 58.32 -27.85 -8.81
N VAL A 576 57.65 -28.02 -7.68
CA VAL A 576 57.10 -29.30 -7.22
C VAL A 576 55.59 -29.20 -7.39
N GLU A 577 55.03 -30.04 -8.26
CA GLU A 577 53.58 -30.20 -8.42
C GLU A 577 52.94 -30.59 -7.08
N LYS A 578 52.33 -29.60 -6.41
CA LYS A 578 51.33 -29.87 -5.37
C LYS A 578 50.01 -30.24 -6.06
N PRO A 579 49.24 -31.19 -5.50
CA PRO A 579 47.90 -31.49 -6.01
C PRO A 579 47.09 -30.19 -6.04
N LYS A 580 46.41 -29.90 -7.16
CA LYS A 580 45.50 -28.74 -7.31
C LYS A 580 44.35 -28.89 -6.31
N GLY A 581 44.56 -28.40 -5.09
CA GLY A 581 43.49 -28.11 -4.14
C GLY A 581 42.52 -27.08 -4.74
N PRO A 582 41.30 -26.96 -4.19
CA PRO A 582 40.32 -26.00 -4.69
C PRO A 582 40.93 -24.61 -4.77
N ASN A 583 40.85 -24.00 -5.96
CA ASN A 583 41.30 -22.64 -6.20
C ASN A 583 40.65 -21.72 -5.13
N LYS A 584 41.44 -20.93 -4.40
CA LYS A 584 40.96 -20.12 -3.24
C LYS A 584 39.89 -19.07 -3.63
N ASP A 585 39.64 -18.90 -4.92
CA ASP A 585 38.70 -17.92 -5.48
C ASP A 585 37.34 -18.53 -5.88
N SER A 586 37.03 -19.77 -5.50
CA SER A 586 35.79 -20.45 -5.90
C SER A 586 35.04 -21.11 -4.75
N LEU A 587 33.71 -21.02 -4.82
CA LEU A 587 32.78 -21.74 -3.96
C LEU A 587 32.22 -22.96 -4.71
N TYR A 588 31.94 -24.03 -3.95
CA TYR A 588 31.37 -25.27 -4.46
C TYR A 588 30.13 -25.65 -3.65
N LEU A 589 29.04 -25.97 -4.34
CA LEU A 589 27.84 -26.57 -3.75
C LEU A 589 27.69 -27.99 -4.29
N LYS A 590 27.78 -28.98 -3.40
CA LYS A 590 27.55 -30.39 -3.74
C LYS A 590 26.19 -30.82 -3.24
N LEU A 591 25.41 -31.44 -4.11
CA LEU A 591 24.05 -31.90 -3.84
C LEU A 591 24.06 -33.43 -3.82
N TYR A 592 23.38 -34.00 -2.83
CA TYR A 592 23.42 -35.43 -2.54
C TYR A 592 22.01 -36.01 -2.47
N ASP A 593 21.87 -37.25 -2.96
CA ASP A 593 20.75 -38.15 -2.73
C ASP A 593 21.26 -39.33 -1.88
N GLY A 594 20.96 -39.29 -0.59
CA GLY A 594 21.68 -40.10 0.40
C GLY A 594 23.17 -39.78 0.40
N GLU A 595 24.01 -40.77 0.07
CA GLU A 595 25.47 -40.61 -0.05
C GLU A 595 25.93 -40.29 -1.49
N ARG A 596 25.04 -40.41 -2.48
CA ARG A 596 25.36 -40.23 -3.90
C ARG A 596 25.39 -38.74 -4.25
N VAL A 597 26.51 -38.24 -4.76
CA VAL A 597 26.57 -36.87 -5.35
C VAL A 597 25.80 -36.87 -6.65
N ILE A 598 24.71 -36.11 -6.71
CA ILE A 598 23.87 -35.96 -7.92
C ILE A 598 24.21 -34.70 -8.72
N ARG A 599 24.77 -33.67 -8.08
CA ARG A 599 25.19 -32.44 -8.75
C ARG A 599 26.32 -31.75 -8.00
N SER A 600 27.20 -31.07 -8.75
CA SER A 600 28.23 -30.19 -8.20
C SER A 600 28.20 -28.86 -8.96
N LEU A 601 27.95 -27.77 -8.25
CA LEU A 601 27.92 -26.42 -8.81
C LEU A 601 29.16 -25.65 -8.35
N LYS A 602 29.71 -24.81 -9.23
CA LYS A 602 30.89 -23.97 -8.97
C LYS A 602 30.61 -22.52 -9.36
N ARG A 603 31.01 -21.57 -8.52
CA ARG A 603 30.94 -20.11 -8.76
C ARG A 603 32.18 -19.44 -8.18
N LYS A 604 32.50 -18.24 -8.65
CA LYS A 604 33.54 -17.40 -8.05
C LYS A 604 33.07 -16.92 -6.67
N ILE A 605 33.99 -16.70 -5.74
CA ILE A 605 33.67 -16.02 -4.47
C ILE A 605 33.07 -14.63 -4.74
N PRO A 606 32.08 -14.17 -3.96
CA PRO A 606 31.56 -12.81 -4.06
C PRO A 606 32.59 -11.73 -3.74
N ASP A 607 32.40 -10.54 -4.33
CA ASP A 607 33.31 -9.40 -4.15
C ASP A 607 32.98 -8.54 -2.90
N SER A 608 31.96 -8.90 -2.13
CA SER A 608 31.57 -8.26 -0.86
C SER A 608 31.02 -9.27 0.14
N SER A 609 30.91 -8.87 1.40
CA SER A 609 30.16 -9.65 2.39
C SER A 609 28.66 -9.50 2.16
N GLY A 610 27.90 -10.56 2.40
CA GLY A 610 26.45 -10.51 2.25
C GLY A 610 25.79 -11.87 2.10
N ILE A 611 24.48 -11.85 1.87
CA ILE A 611 23.68 -13.04 1.57
C ILE A 611 23.58 -13.18 0.05
N TYR A 612 23.92 -14.37 -0.44
CA TYR A 612 23.90 -14.75 -1.84
C TYR A 612 23.09 -16.02 -2.02
N TYR A 613 22.79 -16.40 -3.26
CA TYR A 613 22.07 -17.63 -3.55
C TYR A 613 22.72 -18.45 -4.65
N TRP A 614 22.53 -19.77 -4.54
CA TRP A 614 22.71 -20.72 -5.63
C TRP A 614 21.36 -21.16 -6.15
N ARG A 615 21.34 -21.49 -7.43
CA ARG A 615 20.19 -22.06 -8.10
C ARG A 615 20.59 -23.41 -8.69
N TRP A 616 19.79 -24.43 -8.42
CA TRP A 616 19.90 -25.74 -9.02
C TRP A 616 18.63 -26.02 -9.80
N PHE A 617 18.75 -26.31 -11.09
CA PHE A 617 17.62 -26.60 -11.97
C PHE A 617 16.99 -27.98 -11.72
N MET A 618 17.40 -28.66 -10.64
CA MET A 618 16.94 -30.00 -10.28
C MET A 618 17.29 -31.06 -11.34
N ASP A 619 18.38 -30.82 -12.07
CA ASP A 619 19.01 -31.75 -13.02
C ASP A 619 20.14 -32.56 -12.35
N GLU A 620 20.26 -33.85 -12.66
CA GLU A 620 21.44 -34.65 -12.27
C GLU A 620 22.62 -34.36 -13.21
N ALA A 621 23.85 -34.61 -12.76
CA ALA A 621 25.03 -34.45 -13.62
C ALA A 621 25.00 -35.47 -14.78
N GLY A 622 25.07 -34.98 -16.03
CA GLY A 622 25.12 -35.82 -17.23
C GLY A 622 23.76 -36.13 -17.87
N VAL A 623 22.69 -35.49 -17.40
CA VAL A 623 21.32 -35.57 -17.97
C VAL A 623 20.89 -34.19 -18.46
#